data_AF-A0A1C6W326-F1
#
_entry.id   AF-A0A1C6W326-F1
#
_cell.length_a   1.000
_cell.length_b   1.000
_cell.length_c   1.000
_cell.angle_alpha   90.00
_cell.angle_beta   90.00
_cell.angle_gamma   90.00
#
_symmetry.space_group_name_H-M   'P 1'
#
loop_
_entity.id
_entity.type
_entity.pdbx_description
1 polymer ?
#
loop_
_entity_poly.entity_id
_entity_poly.type
_entity_poly.pdbx_seq_one_letter_code
_entity_poly.pdbx_strand_id
1 'polypeptide(L)'
;MLPDPHSLSGPLDPAPEAGWADAPPRMGFFTDTSVCIGCKACEVACKEWNDVPGSGLDLLGMSYDNTGALTANSWRHVAFVEQPRPAGRPTPPGRTAGPEFLGMPGAQPPGRGGGAEGRTDFRWLMMSDVCKHCTHAACLDVCPTGSLFRTEFGTVVVQEDICNGCGYCISACPYGVIDQREGDGRAWKCTLCYDRIGAGKTPACAQACPTESIQYGPLDELRERAAARVATLHERGVPEARLYGHDPDDGVGGDGAFFLLLDEPEVYGLPPDPVVTTRDLPRMWKRAGLAALAMAAAAVAAFVGGSS
;
A
#
# COMPACT_ATOMS: atom_id res chain seq x y z
N MET A 1 18.53 23.25 9.59
CA MET A 1 17.46 23.14 10.61
C MET A 1 17.35 21.64 10.88
N LEU A 2 17.73 21.18 12.06
CA LEU A 2 17.57 19.76 12.40
C LEU A 2 16.06 19.46 12.35
N PRO A 3 15.62 18.37 11.70
CA PRO A 3 14.22 17.98 11.71
C PRO A 3 13.75 17.83 13.16
N ASP A 4 12.51 18.25 13.43
CA ASP A 4 11.88 18.06 14.74
C ASP A 4 11.75 16.54 14.97
N PRO A 5 12.32 15.97 16.05
CA PRO A 5 12.22 14.54 16.35
C PRO A 5 10.78 14.07 16.61
N HIS A 6 9.81 15.00 16.67
CA HIS A 6 8.38 14.73 16.78
C HIS A 6 7.59 15.17 15.54
N SER A 7 8.26 15.37 14.40
CA SER A 7 7.57 15.79 13.17
C SER A 7 6.70 14.68 12.62
N LEU A 8 5.39 14.90 12.59
CA LEU A 8 4.40 13.98 11.99
C LEU A 8 4.32 14.12 10.45
N SER A 9 5.06 15.06 9.86
CA SER A 9 5.11 15.33 8.40
C SER A 9 6.37 16.14 8.02
N GLY A 10 6.86 16.04 6.78
CA GLY A 10 8.04 16.78 6.27
C GLY A 10 9.23 15.88 5.92
N PRO A 11 10.43 16.43 5.63
CA PRO A 11 11.60 15.60 5.31
C PRO A 11 12.00 14.79 6.55
N LEU A 12 11.86 13.46 6.49
CA LEU A 12 12.23 12.56 7.57
C LEU A 12 13.08 11.40 7.08
N ASP A 13 14.04 11.00 7.91
CA ASP A 13 14.66 9.68 7.83
C ASP A 13 14.06 8.76 8.93
N PRO A 14 13.18 7.82 8.54
CA PRO A 14 12.42 6.98 9.46
C PRO A 14 13.17 6.32 10.62
N ALA A 15 14.35 5.77 10.38
CA ALA A 15 15.04 4.96 11.37
C ALA A 15 15.87 5.81 12.35
N PRO A 16 16.72 6.75 11.90
CA PRO A 16 17.45 7.64 12.80
C PRO A 16 16.52 8.47 13.70
N GLU A 17 15.39 8.96 13.18
CA GLU A 17 14.44 9.74 13.98
C GLU A 17 13.68 8.90 15.00
N ALA A 18 13.53 7.60 14.76
CA ALA A 18 13.02 6.65 15.74
C ALA A 18 14.07 6.27 16.81
N GLY A 19 15.28 6.84 16.76
CA GLY A 19 16.35 6.64 17.75
C GLY A 19 17.41 5.62 17.33
N TRP A 20 17.41 5.14 16.09
CA TRP A 20 18.40 4.19 15.59
C TRP A 20 19.64 4.92 15.05
N ALA A 21 20.63 5.16 15.91
CA ALA A 21 21.82 5.97 15.57
C ALA A 21 22.68 5.38 14.43
N ASP A 22 22.79 4.05 14.35
CA ASP A 22 23.56 3.32 13.33
C ASP A 22 22.63 2.43 12.49
N ALA A 23 21.50 3.00 12.04
CA ALA A 23 20.51 2.27 11.27
C ALA A 23 21.11 1.71 9.95
N PRO A 24 20.81 0.45 9.58
CA PRO A 24 21.08 -0.05 8.24
C PRO A 24 20.27 0.75 7.19
N PRO A 25 20.59 0.60 5.89
CA PRO A 25 19.78 1.20 4.83
C PRO A 25 18.30 0.87 4.99
N ARG A 26 17.43 1.83 4.74
CA ARG A 26 15.98 1.60 4.72
C ARG A 26 15.67 0.51 3.71
N MET A 27 14.98 -0.54 4.15
CA MET A 27 14.62 -1.67 3.30
C MET A 27 13.18 -1.55 2.82
N GLY A 28 12.90 -2.06 1.64
CA GLY A 28 11.57 -1.91 1.04
C GLY A 28 11.22 -2.93 -0.02
N PHE A 29 10.04 -2.73 -0.61
CA PHE A 29 9.58 -3.45 -1.78
C PHE A 29 9.36 -2.52 -2.98
N PHE A 30 9.76 -2.99 -4.16
CA PHE A 30 9.28 -2.48 -5.44
C PHE A 30 8.46 -3.55 -6.13
N THR A 31 7.17 -3.29 -6.34
CA THR A 31 6.27 -4.21 -7.04
C THR A 31 6.04 -3.77 -8.49
N ASP A 32 6.61 -4.47 -9.45
CA ASP A 32 6.35 -4.29 -10.87
C ASP A 32 5.12 -5.12 -11.30
N THR A 33 3.97 -4.45 -11.44
CA THR A 33 2.72 -5.11 -11.86
C THR A 33 2.77 -5.59 -13.31
N SER A 34 3.67 -5.07 -14.15
CA SER A 34 3.75 -5.43 -15.57
C SER A 34 4.22 -6.87 -15.82
N VAL A 35 4.82 -7.50 -14.81
CA VAL A 35 5.30 -8.89 -14.83
C VAL A 35 4.62 -9.76 -13.77
N CYS A 36 3.61 -9.22 -13.07
CA CYS A 36 2.79 -10.02 -12.15
C CYS A 36 1.91 -10.98 -12.95
N ILE A 37 1.98 -12.27 -12.64
CA ILE A 37 1.19 -13.31 -13.31
C ILE A 37 -0.01 -13.78 -12.47
N GLY A 38 -0.31 -13.12 -11.35
CA GLY A 38 -1.45 -13.46 -10.50
C GLY A 38 -1.34 -14.79 -9.76
N CYS A 39 -0.16 -15.45 -9.70
CA CYS A 39 -0.04 -16.82 -9.18
C CYS A 39 -0.40 -17.04 -7.70
N LYS A 40 -0.62 -15.97 -6.92
CA LYS A 40 -0.88 -15.98 -5.46
C LYS A 40 0.17 -16.67 -4.59
N ALA A 41 1.32 -17.10 -5.14
CA ALA A 41 2.41 -17.73 -4.39
C ALA A 41 2.91 -16.85 -3.23
N CYS A 42 2.89 -15.53 -3.43
CA CYS A 42 3.28 -14.57 -2.43
C CYS A 42 2.27 -14.39 -1.28
N GLU A 43 0.98 -14.68 -1.49
CA GLU A 43 0.00 -14.74 -0.40
C GLU A 43 0.26 -15.98 0.46
N VAL A 44 0.41 -17.13 -0.19
CA VAL A 44 0.67 -18.42 0.49
C VAL A 44 1.97 -18.37 1.29
N ALA A 45 3.06 -17.89 0.69
CA ALA A 45 4.34 -17.76 1.38
C ALA A 45 4.28 -16.78 2.56
N CYS A 46 3.47 -15.71 2.45
CA CYS A 46 3.26 -14.79 3.56
C CYS A 46 2.51 -15.47 4.72
N LYS A 47 1.46 -16.23 4.44
CA LYS A 47 0.70 -16.93 5.46
C LYS A 47 1.53 -18.02 6.13
N GLU A 48 2.21 -18.84 5.32
CA GLU A 48 3.04 -19.95 5.81
C GLU A 48 4.19 -19.46 6.69
N TRP A 49 4.85 -18.36 6.31
CA TRP A 49 5.97 -17.86 7.11
C TRP A 49 5.54 -17.26 8.45
N ASN A 50 4.41 -16.56 8.47
CA ASN A 50 3.97 -15.79 9.63
C ASN A 50 2.88 -16.52 10.44
N ASP A 51 2.62 -17.80 10.15
CA ASP A 51 1.53 -18.59 10.74
C ASP A 51 0.17 -17.85 10.74
N VAL A 52 -0.11 -17.11 9.66
CA VAL A 52 -1.34 -16.30 9.57
C VAL A 52 -2.54 -17.24 9.41
N PRO A 53 -3.60 -17.08 10.23
CA PRO A 53 -4.77 -17.94 10.14
C PRO A 53 -5.38 -17.97 8.73
N GLY A 54 -5.92 -19.14 8.36
CA GLY A 54 -6.73 -19.27 7.16
C GLY A 54 -7.96 -18.37 7.21
N SER A 55 -8.31 -17.79 6.06
CA SER A 55 -9.46 -16.89 5.90
C SER A 55 -10.68 -17.59 5.28
N GLY A 56 -10.72 -18.93 5.28
CA GLY A 56 -11.75 -19.72 4.60
C GLY A 56 -11.44 -20.00 3.12
N LEU A 57 -12.37 -20.69 2.44
CA LEU A 57 -12.34 -20.98 1.00
C LEU A 57 -13.49 -20.24 0.32
N ASP A 58 -13.40 -18.91 0.29
CA ASP A 58 -14.45 -18.07 -0.28
C ASP A 58 -14.26 -17.98 -1.80
N LEU A 59 -15.08 -18.72 -2.54
CA LEU A 59 -15.20 -18.55 -3.99
C LEU A 59 -16.24 -17.47 -4.26
N LEU A 60 -15.79 -16.25 -4.54
CA LEU A 60 -16.67 -15.10 -4.81
C LEU A 60 -17.54 -15.29 -6.06
N GLY A 61 -17.18 -16.22 -6.95
CA GLY A 61 -17.88 -16.49 -8.20
C GLY A 61 -17.77 -15.39 -9.26
N MET A 62 -17.10 -14.28 -8.95
CA MET A 62 -17.00 -13.09 -9.79
C MET A 62 -15.58 -12.81 -10.30
N SER A 63 -14.55 -13.39 -9.68
CA SER A 63 -13.15 -13.18 -10.02
C SER A 63 -12.30 -14.37 -9.56
N TYR A 64 -11.08 -14.49 -10.12
CA TYR A 64 -10.02 -15.35 -9.56
C TYR A 64 -9.48 -14.83 -8.22
N ASP A 65 -9.83 -13.60 -7.87
CA ASP A 65 -9.58 -13.10 -6.54
C ASP A 65 -10.52 -13.74 -5.51
N ASN A 66 -9.96 -14.63 -4.70
CA ASN A 66 -10.62 -15.30 -3.57
C ASN A 66 -10.20 -14.72 -2.19
N THR A 67 -9.41 -13.64 -2.17
CA THR A 67 -8.93 -13.01 -0.94
C THR A 67 -9.66 -11.70 -0.70
N GLY A 68 -10.02 -10.99 -1.78
CA GLY A 68 -10.88 -9.80 -1.77
C GLY A 68 -10.17 -8.52 -1.34
N ALA A 69 -9.58 -8.51 -0.15
CA ALA A 69 -8.83 -7.38 0.39
C ALA A 69 -7.76 -7.81 1.38
N LEU A 70 -6.88 -6.88 1.74
CA LEU A 70 -6.01 -7.03 2.90
C LEU A 70 -6.84 -7.02 4.19
N THR A 71 -6.56 -7.96 5.09
CA THR A 71 -7.23 -8.11 6.38
C THR A 71 -6.24 -8.55 7.45
N ALA A 72 -6.71 -8.71 8.69
CA ALA A 72 -5.88 -9.23 9.77
C ALA A 72 -5.41 -10.69 9.55
N ASN A 73 -6.03 -11.41 8.61
CA ASN A 73 -5.69 -12.79 8.21
C ASN A 73 -5.17 -12.90 6.77
N SER A 74 -4.96 -11.77 6.08
CA SER A 74 -4.44 -11.71 4.72
C SER A 74 -3.56 -10.46 4.58
N TRP A 75 -2.28 -10.56 4.96
CA TRP A 75 -1.34 -9.41 4.97
C TRP A 75 -0.74 -9.09 3.61
N ARG A 76 -1.03 -9.94 2.62
CA ARG A 76 -0.68 -9.81 1.22
C ARG A 76 -1.90 -10.24 0.41
N HIS A 77 -2.20 -9.53 -0.66
CA HIS A 77 -3.38 -9.79 -1.48
C HIS A 77 -3.01 -9.61 -2.95
N VAL A 78 -3.43 -10.52 -3.82
CA VAL A 78 -3.30 -10.42 -5.27
C VAL A 78 -4.68 -10.10 -5.85
N ALA A 79 -4.84 -8.85 -6.28
CA ALA A 79 -6.01 -8.38 -6.99
C ALA A 79 -5.97 -8.82 -8.46
N PHE A 80 -7.13 -9.22 -8.98
CA PHE A 80 -7.36 -9.53 -10.39
C PHE A 80 -8.36 -8.52 -10.93
N VAL A 81 -7.88 -7.53 -11.68
CA VAL A 81 -8.71 -6.46 -12.21
C VAL A 81 -8.95 -6.68 -13.70
N GLU A 82 -10.19 -6.99 -14.03
CA GLU A 82 -10.67 -7.26 -15.38
C GLU A 82 -11.22 -5.97 -15.99
N GLN A 83 -10.60 -5.48 -17.06
CA GLN A 83 -10.99 -4.21 -17.68
C GLN A 83 -11.15 -4.35 -19.20
N PRO A 84 -12.21 -3.77 -19.79
CA PRO A 84 -12.18 -3.44 -21.19
C PRO A 84 -11.00 -2.49 -21.46
N ARG A 85 -10.25 -2.71 -22.53
CA ARG A 85 -9.24 -1.75 -22.99
C ARG A 85 -9.98 -0.51 -23.51
N PRO A 86 -9.54 0.70 -23.13
CA PRO A 86 -10.15 1.92 -23.66
C PRO A 86 -10.13 1.97 -25.20
N ALA A 87 -11.25 2.38 -25.81
CA ALA A 87 -11.37 2.51 -27.25
C ALA A 87 -10.41 3.60 -27.80
N GLY A 88 -9.75 3.33 -28.93
CA GLY A 88 -8.83 4.28 -29.61
C GLY A 88 -7.33 4.09 -29.33
N ARG A 89 -6.94 3.00 -28.63
CA ARG A 89 -5.54 2.74 -28.29
C ARG A 89 -4.86 1.81 -29.32
N PRO A 90 -3.64 2.12 -29.79
CA PRO A 90 -2.92 1.23 -30.69
C PRO A 90 -2.65 -0.14 -30.03
N THR A 91 -2.92 -1.22 -30.77
CA THR A 91 -2.44 -2.56 -30.40
C THR A 91 -0.91 -2.59 -30.54
N PRO A 92 -0.14 -3.01 -29.52
CA PRO A 92 1.30 -3.16 -29.66
C PRO A 92 1.61 -4.18 -30.77
N PRO A 93 2.62 -3.94 -31.61
CA PRO A 93 3.01 -4.90 -32.63
C PRO A 93 3.40 -6.23 -31.95
N GLY A 94 2.71 -7.32 -32.33
CA GLY A 94 3.00 -8.69 -31.86
C GLY A 94 1.95 -9.33 -30.94
N ARG A 95 0.86 -8.66 -30.56
CA ARG A 95 -0.24 -9.25 -29.76
C ARG A 95 -1.54 -9.40 -30.57
N THR A 96 -1.51 -10.10 -31.70
CA THR A 96 -2.72 -10.37 -32.51
C THR A 96 -3.43 -11.69 -32.19
N ALA A 97 -2.97 -12.46 -31.20
CA ALA A 97 -3.65 -13.69 -30.80
C ALA A 97 -3.78 -13.75 -29.28
N GLY A 98 -4.98 -13.52 -28.77
CA GLY A 98 -5.34 -13.95 -27.41
C GLY A 98 -5.25 -15.48 -27.28
N PRO A 99 -5.29 -16.03 -26.05
CA PRO A 99 -5.09 -17.45 -25.80
C PRO A 99 -6.08 -18.32 -26.59
N GLU A 100 -5.57 -19.37 -27.25
CA GLU A 100 -6.41 -20.40 -27.85
C GLU A 100 -7.01 -21.29 -26.75
N PHE A 101 -8.34 -21.27 -26.66
CA PHE A 101 -9.11 -22.12 -25.76
C PHE A 101 -9.04 -23.59 -26.22
N LEU A 102 -8.43 -24.45 -25.40
CA LEU A 102 -8.18 -25.88 -25.68
C LEU A 102 -9.42 -26.81 -25.60
N GLY A 103 -10.63 -26.27 -25.79
CA GLY A 103 -11.80 -27.06 -26.15
C GLY A 103 -12.41 -27.94 -25.05
N MET A 104 -13.46 -27.44 -24.41
CA MET A 104 -14.56 -28.28 -23.91
C MET A 104 -15.81 -27.95 -24.74
N PRO A 105 -16.45 -28.92 -25.43
CA PRO A 105 -17.62 -28.66 -26.25
C PRO A 105 -18.81 -28.20 -25.41
N GLY A 106 -19.38 -27.03 -25.73
CA GLY A 106 -20.71 -26.62 -25.25
C GLY A 106 -20.78 -25.47 -24.23
N ALA A 107 -19.66 -25.00 -23.68
CA ALA A 107 -19.62 -23.79 -22.87
C ALA A 107 -18.93 -22.67 -23.65
N GLN A 108 -19.71 -21.81 -24.31
CA GLN A 108 -19.17 -20.59 -24.91
C GLN A 108 -19.15 -19.50 -23.81
N PRO A 109 -17.98 -18.99 -23.40
CA PRO A 109 -17.94 -17.86 -22.48
C PRO A 109 -18.62 -16.63 -23.10
N PRO A 110 -19.23 -15.74 -22.29
CA PRO A 110 -19.76 -14.47 -22.80
C PRO A 110 -18.68 -13.71 -23.59
N GLY A 111 -19.06 -13.13 -24.74
CA GLY A 111 -18.17 -12.26 -25.54
C GLY A 111 -17.46 -12.91 -26.74
N ARG A 112 -17.63 -14.21 -27.00
CA ARG A 112 -16.96 -14.90 -28.13
C ARG A 112 -17.83 -15.04 -29.40
N GLY A 113 -19.02 -14.41 -29.44
CA GLY A 113 -19.95 -14.46 -30.58
C GLY A 113 -19.76 -13.35 -31.62
N GLY A 114 -18.99 -12.29 -31.30
CA GLY A 114 -18.58 -11.30 -32.28
C GLY A 114 -17.30 -11.78 -32.95
N GLY A 115 -17.17 -11.63 -34.28
CA GLY A 115 -15.93 -11.91 -35.01
C GLY A 115 -14.73 -11.12 -34.47
N ALA A 116 -13.58 -11.15 -35.14
CA ALA A 116 -12.39 -10.40 -34.73
C ALA A 116 -12.66 -8.89 -34.49
N GLU A 117 -13.68 -8.32 -35.15
CA GLU A 117 -14.16 -6.94 -34.97
C GLU A 117 -15.00 -6.72 -33.68
N GLY A 118 -15.47 -7.79 -33.03
CA GLY A 118 -16.27 -7.76 -31.80
C GLY A 118 -15.51 -8.19 -30.55
N ARG A 119 -14.24 -8.61 -30.67
CA ARG A 119 -13.36 -8.80 -29.50
C ARG A 119 -12.97 -7.41 -29.01
N THR A 120 -13.62 -6.93 -27.95
CA THR A 120 -13.07 -5.82 -27.18
C THR A 120 -11.70 -6.27 -26.69
N ASP A 121 -10.66 -5.49 -26.97
CA ASP A 121 -9.36 -5.72 -26.35
C ASP A 121 -9.60 -5.74 -24.84
N PHE A 122 -9.40 -6.88 -24.19
CA PHE A 122 -9.59 -7.06 -22.75
C PHE A 122 -8.21 -7.07 -22.11
N ARG A 123 -8.05 -6.38 -20.98
CA ARG A 123 -6.81 -6.41 -20.21
C ARG A 123 -7.08 -6.98 -18.83
N TRP A 124 -6.15 -7.83 -18.40
CA TRP A 124 -6.11 -8.35 -17.06
C TRP A 124 -4.95 -7.69 -16.34
N LEU A 125 -5.26 -6.90 -15.31
CA LEU A 125 -4.26 -6.25 -14.48
C LEU A 125 -4.18 -7.02 -13.17
N MET A 126 -2.98 -7.50 -12.84
CA MET A 126 -2.73 -8.22 -11.59
C MET A 126 -1.79 -7.40 -10.71
N MET A 127 -2.16 -7.22 -9.44
CA MET A 127 -1.35 -6.46 -8.49
C MET A 127 -1.28 -7.20 -7.17
N SER A 128 -0.07 -7.36 -6.64
CA SER A 128 0.10 -7.89 -5.29
C SER A 128 0.24 -6.77 -4.26
N ASP A 129 -0.88 -6.44 -3.62
CA ASP A 129 -0.99 -5.41 -2.59
C ASP A 129 -0.41 -5.85 -1.22
N VAL A 130 0.03 -4.87 -0.44
CA VAL A 130 0.66 -5.02 0.87
C VAL A 130 0.66 -3.70 1.66
N CYS A 131 0.95 -3.73 2.96
CA CYS A 131 1.25 -2.53 3.72
C CYS A 131 2.38 -1.71 3.08
N LYS A 132 2.20 -0.39 3.03
CA LYS A 132 3.11 0.54 2.35
C LYS A 132 4.33 0.95 3.17
N HIS A 133 4.36 0.68 4.48
CA HIS A 133 5.46 1.09 5.38
C HIS A 133 5.87 2.57 5.17
N CYS A 134 4.88 3.46 5.19
CA CYS A 134 4.97 4.89 4.85
C CYS A 134 6.08 5.61 5.62
N THR A 135 6.66 6.67 5.07
CA THR A 135 7.60 7.57 5.78
C THR A 135 6.90 8.44 6.83
N HIS A 136 5.63 8.77 6.61
CA HIS A 136 4.72 9.33 7.61
C HIS A 136 3.61 8.34 7.86
N ALA A 137 3.75 7.56 8.93
CA ALA A 137 2.88 6.44 9.21
C ALA A 137 1.77 6.85 10.18
N ALA A 138 0.63 7.30 9.63
CA ALA A 138 -0.53 7.71 10.43
C ALA A 138 -0.94 6.65 11.47
N CYS A 139 -0.83 5.36 11.12
CA CYS A 139 -1.14 4.27 12.04
C CYS A 139 -0.23 4.26 13.28
N LEU A 140 1.05 4.60 13.13
CA LEU A 140 2.00 4.76 14.23
C LEU A 140 1.63 5.99 15.07
N ASP A 141 1.38 7.12 14.42
CA ASP A 141 1.11 8.40 15.08
C ASP A 141 -0.10 8.36 16.02
N VAL A 142 -1.15 7.61 15.66
CA VAL A 142 -2.39 7.53 16.43
C VAL A 142 -2.43 6.38 17.44
N CYS A 143 -1.39 5.55 17.49
CA CYS A 143 -1.39 4.37 18.35
C CYS A 143 -1.21 4.78 19.84
N PRO A 144 -2.24 4.65 20.69
CA PRO A 144 -2.17 5.16 22.06
C PRO A 144 -1.31 4.27 22.98
N THR A 145 -1.06 3.02 22.59
CA THR A 145 -0.28 2.07 23.40
C THR A 145 1.20 2.04 23.02
N GLY A 146 1.59 2.65 21.89
CA GLY A 146 2.91 2.48 21.32
C GLY A 146 3.17 1.08 20.72
N SER A 147 2.12 0.28 20.45
CA SER A 147 2.30 -1.05 19.84
C SER A 147 2.84 -0.97 18.41
N LEU A 148 2.55 0.12 17.68
CA LEU A 148 3.13 0.37 16.36
C LEU A 148 4.44 1.13 16.51
N PHE A 149 5.52 0.61 15.91
CA PHE A 149 6.85 1.18 16.02
C PHE A 149 7.62 1.12 14.69
N ARG A 150 8.67 1.93 14.62
CA ARG A 150 9.67 1.96 13.53
C ARG A 150 10.84 1.05 13.85
N THR A 151 11.14 0.14 12.95
CA THR A 151 12.36 -0.70 13.02
C THR A 151 13.58 0.09 12.53
N GLU A 152 14.76 -0.47 12.78
CA GLU A 152 16.04 -0.01 12.28
C GLU A 152 16.12 -0.04 10.74
N PHE A 153 15.26 -0.81 10.08
CA PHE A 153 15.16 -0.86 8.61
C PHE A 153 14.17 0.18 8.04
N GLY A 154 13.65 1.08 8.89
CA GLY A 154 12.66 2.09 8.51
C GLY A 154 11.26 1.54 8.26
N THR A 155 10.98 0.28 8.63
CA THR A 155 9.67 -0.36 8.45
C THR A 155 8.78 -0.12 9.67
N VAL A 156 7.48 -0.02 9.45
CA VAL A 156 6.48 0.06 10.53
C VAL A 156 6.00 -1.34 10.90
N VAL A 157 5.98 -1.73 12.17
CA VAL A 157 5.60 -3.07 12.66
C VAL A 157 4.65 -2.96 13.86
N VAL A 158 3.73 -3.91 14.01
CA VAL A 158 2.86 -4.02 15.20
C VAL A 158 3.51 -5.00 16.19
N GLN A 159 3.65 -4.59 17.45
CA GLN A 159 3.94 -5.45 18.59
C GLN A 159 2.63 -5.98 19.16
N GLU A 160 2.34 -7.24 18.85
CA GLU A 160 1.08 -7.90 19.17
C GLU A 160 0.83 -8.06 20.68
N ASP A 161 1.88 -8.16 21.48
CA ASP A 161 1.82 -8.30 22.94
C ASP A 161 1.45 -6.99 23.66
N ILE A 162 1.70 -5.84 23.02
CA ILE A 162 1.34 -4.50 23.51
C ILE A 162 -0.02 -4.05 22.95
N CYS A 163 -0.45 -4.59 21.82
CA CYS A 163 -1.68 -4.17 21.16
C CYS A 163 -2.92 -4.50 22.01
N ASN A 164 -3.70 -3.47 22.35
CA ASN A 164 -4.94 -3.60 23.11
C ASN A 164 -6.21 -3.62 22.25
N GLY A 165 -6.08 -3.57 20.92
CA GLY A 165 -7.25 -3.63 20.03
C GLY A 165 -8.11 -2.38 19.93
N CYS A 166 -7.59 -1.18 20.24
CA CYS A 166 -8.40 0.05 20.14
C CYS A 166 -8.85 0.43 18.71
N GLY A 167 -8.19 -0.10 17.67
CA GLY A 167 -8.58 0.10 16.27
C GLY A 167 -8.27 1.48 15.65
N TYR A 168 -7.66 2.42 16.37
CA TYR A 168 -7.37 3.77 15.84
C TYR A 168 -6.49 3.75 14.59
N CYS A 169 -5.56 2.80 14.53
CA CYS A 169 -4.67 2.62 13.39
C CYS A 169 -5.41 2.23 12.10
N ILE A 170 -6.58 1.61 12.19
CA ILE A 170 -7.39 1.14 11.06
C ILE A 170 -7.98 2.33 10.31
N SER A 171 -8.67 3.22 11.02
CA SER A 171 -9.27 4.42 10.43
C SER A 171 -8.24 5.48 10.02
N ALA A 172 -7.06 5.50 10.67
CA ALA A 172 -6.01 6.45 10.34
C ALA A 172 -5.20 6.08 9.10
N CYS A 173 -5.16 4.80 8.70
CA CYS A 173 -4.37 4.35 7.57
C CYS A 173 -4.99 4.83 6.24
N PRO A 174 -4.30 5.67 5.45
CA PRO A 174 -4.86 6.18 4.19
C PRO A 174 -5.06 5.08 3.13
N TYR A 175 -4.41 3.93 3.31
CA TYR A 175 -4.47 2.80 2.39
C TYR A 175 -5.41 1.67 2.84
N GLY A 176 -5.95 1.71 4.08
CA GLY A 176 -6.84 0.66 4.60
C GLY A 176 -6.21 -0.74 4.72
N VAL A 177 -4.90 -0.84 4.98
CA VAL A 177 -4.12 -2.11 4.92
C VAL A 177 -3.83 -2.75 6.29
N ILE A 178 -4.36 -2.18 7.36
CA ILE A 178 -4.27 -2.70 8.74
C ILE A 178 -5.67 -2.93 9.26
N ASP A 179 -5.89 -4.07 9.89
CA ASP A 179 -7.22 -4.53 10.29
C ASP A 179 -7.16 -5.30 11.62
N GLN A 180 -8.29 -5.45 12.28
CA GLN A 180 -8.43 -6.13 13.57
C GLN A 180 -8.83 -7.59 13.37
N ARG A 181 -8.13 -8.51 14.03
CA ARG A 181 -8.52 -9.93 14.00
C ARG A 181 -9.63 -10.16 15.02
N GLU A 182 -10.77 -10.68 14.56
CA GLU A 182 -11.93 -10.95 15.43
C GLU A 182 -11.60 -11.91 16.58
N GLY A 183 -10.70 -12.87 16.37
CA GLY A 183 -10.38 -13.89 17.37
C GLY A 183 -9.57 -13.40 18.57
N ASP A 184 -8.59 -12.51 18.36
CA ASP A 184 -7.72 -11.99 19.44
C ASP A 184 -7.91 -10.49 19.73
N GLY A 185 -8.71 -9.78 18.91
CA GLY A 185 -8.98 -8.36 19.03
C GLY A 185 -7.77 -7.47 18.70
N ARG A 186 -6.63 -8.00 18.25
CA ARG A 186 -5.43 -7.20 17.96
C ARG A 186 -5.42 -6.74 16.52
N ALA A 187 -4.68 -5.66 16.26
CA ALA A 187 -4.46 -5.16 14.91
C ALA A 187 -3.30 -5.90 14.24
N TRP A 188 -3.46 -6.25 12.96
CA TRP A 188 -2.47 -7.01 12.20
C TRP A 188 -2.31 -6.42 10.80
N LYS A 189 -1.08 -6.53 10.27
CA LYS A 189 -0.70 -6.10 8.92
C LYS A 189 0.66 -6.71 8.55
N CYS A 190 1.08 -6.53 7.31
CA CYS A 190 2.44 -6.88 6.90
C CYS A 190 3.52 -6.21 7.77
N THR A 191 4.58 -6.97 8.07
CA THR A 191 5.72 -6.57 8.90
C THR A 191 7.00 -6.32 8.08
N LEU A 192 6.91 -6.34 6.74
CA LEU A 192 8.04 -6.50 5.82
C LEU A 192 8.92 -7.73 6.14
N CYS A 193 8.37 -8.73 6.82
CA CYS A 193 9.11 -9.84 7.42
C CYS A 193 10.30 -9.36 8.27
N TYR A 194 10.03 -8.45 9.22
CA TYR A 194 11.04 -7.88 10.13
C TYR A 194 12.00 -8.93 10.73
N ASP A 195 11.44 -10.06 11.14
CA ASP A 195 12.15 -11.23 11.66
C ASP A 195 13.13 -11.85 10.65
N ARG A 196 12.78 -11.88 9.36
CA ARG A 196 13.64 -12.39 8.28
C ARG A 196 14.74 -11.40 7.94
N ILE A 197 14.37 -10.13 7.75
CA ILE A 197 15.32 -9.10 7.32
C ILE A 197 16.36 -8.82 8.41
N GLY A 198 15.98 -8.90 9.70
CA GLY A 198 16.91 -8.86 10.84
C GLY A 198 17.92 -10.02 10.84
N ALA A 199 17.56 -11.15 10.22
CA ALA A 199 18.46 -12.29 10.00
C ALA A 199 19.17 -12.25 8.63
N GLY A 200 19.11 -11.13 7.90
CA GLY A 200 19.72 -10.98 6.57
C GLY A 200 19.03 -11.80 5.47
N LYS A 201 17.78 -12.21 5.66
CA LYS A 201 17.01 -13.02 4.71
C LYS A 201 16.01 -12.17 3.92
N THR A 202 15.81 -12.51 2.65
CA THR A 202 14.75 -11.93 1.81
C THR A 202 13.36 -12.24 2.38
N PRO A 203 12.40 -11.28 2.41
CA PRO A 203 11.02 -11.53 2.82
C PRO A 203 10.36 -12.68 2.06
N ALA A 204 9.48 -13.42 2.72
CA ALA A 204 8.90 -14.66 2.17
C ALA A 204 8.15 -14.43 0.86
N CYS A 205 7.37 -13.35 0.77
CA CYS A 205 6.59 -13.01 -0.41
C CYS A 205 7.45 -12.63 -1.63
N ALA A 206 8.58 -11.94 -1.41
CA ALA A 206 9.53 -11.59 -2.46
C ALA A 206 10.32 -12.83 -2.90
N GLN A 207 10.79 -13.65 -1.95
CA GLN A 207 11.50 -14.90 -2.27
C GLN A 207 10.64 -15.88 -3.06
N ALA A 208 9.33 -15.92 -2.81
CA ALA A 208 8.41 -16.81 -3.51
C ALA A 208 7.95 -16.30 -4.88
N CYS A 209 8.31 -15.08 -5.29
CA CYS A 209 7.82 -14.49 -6.53
C CYS A 209 8.54 -15.08 -7.75
N PRO A 210 7.86 -15.87 -8.62
CA PRO A 210 8.54 -16.56 -9.72
C PRO A 210 8.95 -15.63 -10.87
N THR A 211 8.35 -14.45 -10.97
CA THR A 211 8.60 -13.49 -12.05
C THR A 211 9.38 -12.27 -11.60
N GLU A 212 9.83 -12.24 -10.34
CA GLU A 212 10.48 -11.07 -9.73
C GLU A 212 9.64 -9.79 -9.84
N SER A 213 8.31 -9.94 -9.95
CA SER A 213 7.36 -8.83 -9.82
C SER A 213 7.52 -8.13 -8.48
N ILE A 214 7.99 -8.82 -7.46
CA ILE A 214 8.17 -8.30 -6.10
C ILE A 214 9.66 -8.29 -5.82
N GLN A 215 10.26 -7.12 -5.87
CA GLN A 215 11.67 -6.92 -5.61
C GLN A 215 11.88 -6.40 -4.20
N TYR A 216 12.93 -6.87 -3.53
CA TYR A 216 13.32 -6.47 -2.19
C TYR A 216 14.76 -5.96 -2.19
N GLY A 217 15.05 -4.97 -1.36
CA GLY A 217 16.39 -4.39 -1.23
C GLY A 217 16.39 -3.02 -0.55
N PRO A 218 17.55 -2.34 -0.54
CA PRO A 218 17.65 -0.95 -0.12
C PRO A 218 16.69 -0.07 -0.94
N LEU A 219 15.94 0.80 -0.27
CA LEU A 219 14.84 1.55 -0.88
C LEU A 219 15.32 2.47 -2.01
N ASP A 220 16.46 3.12 -1.86
CA ASP A 220 17.00 4.03 -2.88
C ASP A 220 17.39 3.29 -4.16
N GLU A 221 18.02 2.12 -4.04
CA GLU A 221 18.33 1.26 -5.19
C GLU A 221 17.07 0.75 -5.89
N LEU A 222 16.00 0.49 -5.13
CA LEU A 222 14.71 0.08 -5.68
C LEU A 222 14.06 1.23 -6.45
N ARG A 223 14.14 2.47 -5.93
CA ARG A 223 13.62 3.68 -6.60
C ARG A 223 14.32 3.92 -7.94
N GLU A 224 15.64 3.83 -7.98
CA GLU A 224 16.41 3.93 -9.22
C GLU A 224 16.01 2.86 -10.25
N ARG A 225 15.90 1.60 -9.82
CA ARG A 225 15.44 0.49 -10.67
C ARG A 225 14.04 0.73 -11.23
N ALA A 226 13.13 1.23 -10.40
CA ALA A 226 11.76 1.51 -10.79
C ALA A 226 11.66 2.65 -11.81
N ALA A 227 12.42 3.73 -11.62
CA ALA A 227 12.49 4.84 -12.56
C ALA A 227 13.01 4.38 -13.94
N ALA A 228 14.08 3.58 -13.97
CA ALA A 228 14.60 2.98 -15.19
C ALA A 228 13.58 2.04 -15.86
N ARG A 229 12.83 1.27 -15.06
CA ARG A 229 11.79 0.35 -15.56
C ARG A 229 10.63 1.11 -16.21
N VAL A 230 10.15 2.20 -15.62
CA VAL A 230 9.10 3.03 -16.21
C VAL A 230 9.57 3.68 -17.52
N ALA A 231 10.78 4.23 -17.55
CA ALA A 231 11.36 4.76 -18.79
C ALA A 231 11.41 3.71 -19.91
N THR A 232 11.85 2.49 -19.57
CA THR A 232 11.85 1.34 -20.50
C THR A 232 10.45 1.01 -21.02
N LEU A 233 9.42 1.07 -20.18
CA LEU A 233 8.04 0.82 -20.60
C LEU A 233 7.49 1.93 -21.49
N HIS A 234 7.81 3.19 -21.20
CA HIS A 234 7.45 4.34 -22.04
C HIS A 234 8.07 4.22 -23.44
N GLU A 235 9.35 3.87 -23.53
CA GLU A 235 10.03 3.60 -24.82
C GLU A 235 9.39 2.46 -25.61
N ARG A 236 8.83 1.46 -24.90
CA ARG A 236 8.12 0.31 -25.50
C ARG A 236 6.66 0.62 -25.84
N GLY A 237 6.22 1.87 -25.74
CA GLY A 237 4.87 2.29 -26.10
C GLY A 237 3.82 2.01 -25.03
N VAL A 238 4.21 1.94 -23.75
CA VAL A 238 3.32 1.83 -22.58
C VAL A 238 3.34 3.15 -21.79
N PRO A 239 2.84 4.27 -22.36
CA PRO A 239 2.93 5.60 -21.74
C PRO A 239 2.16 5.76 -20.43
N GLU A 240 1.23 4.85 -20.13
CA GLU A 240 0.41 4.82 -18.92
C GLU A 240 1.16 4.29 -17.69
N ALA A 241 2.31 3.66 -17.90
CA ALA A 241 3.13 3.12 -16.82
C ALA A 241 3.56 4.27 -15.88
N ARG A 242 3.35 4.09 -14.58
CA ARG A 242 3.63 5.12 -13.57
C ARG A 242 4.13 4.49 -12.29
N LEU A 243 4.84 5.28 -11.49
CA LEU A 243 5.23 4.90 -10.13
C LEU A 243 4.22 5.45 -9.13
N TYR A 244 3.84 4.63 -8.16
CA TYR A 244 2.90 4.95 -7.09
C TYR A 244 3.55 4.69 -5.74
N GLY A 245 3.52 5.69 -4.83
CA GLY A 245 4.21 5.65 -3.53
C GLY A 245 5.74 5.83 -3.61
N HIS A 246 6.28 6.14 -4.80
CA HIS A 246 7.71 6.29 -5.03
C HIS A 246 8.26 7.63 -4.52
N ASP A 247 7.49 8.70 -4.71
CA ASP A 247 7.91 10.08 -4.52
C ASP A 247 8.08 10.41 -3.01
N PRO A 248 9.30 10.76 -2.54
CA PRO A 248 9.51 11.14 -1.14
C PRO A 248 8.80 12.44 -0.74
N ASP A 249 8.34 13.24 -1.69
CA ASP A 249 7.64 14.50 -1.44
C ASP A 249 6.10 14.35 -1.48
N ASP A 250 5.59 13.11 -1.56
CA ASP A 250 4.14 12.84 -1.54
C ASP A 250 3.49 13.07 -0.16
N GLY A 251 2.16 12.92 -0.10
CA GLY A 251 1.37 13.17 1.11
C GLY A 251 1.71 12.28 2.32
N VAL A 252 2.48 11.21 2.14
CA VAL A 252 2.98 10.32 3.20
C VAL A 252 4.51 10.23 3.25
N GLY A 253 5.23 11.10 2.54
CA GLY A 253 6.70 11.17 2.50
C GLY A 253 7.35 10.01 1.71
N GLY A 254 6.58 9.38 0.83
CA GLY A 254 6.92 8.16 0.12
C GLY A 254 6.71 6.88 0.93
N ASP A 255 6.64 5.77 0.20
CA ASP A 255 6.36 4.44 0.75
C ASP A 255 7.63 3.58 0.83
N GLY A 256 7.69 2.73 1.87
CA GLY A 256 8.65 1.64 1.93
C GLY A 256 8.27 0.46 1.03
N ALA A 257 7.02 0.36 0.59
CA ALA A 257 6.57 -0.59 -0.42
C ALA A 257 5.75 0.15 -1.48
N PHE A 258 6.32 0.30 -2.67
CA PHE A 258 5.79 1.12 -3.76
C PHE A 258 5.67 0.31 -5.06
N PHE A 259 4.99 0.86 -6.06
CA PHE A 259 4.47 0.10 -7.20
C PHE A 259 4.80 0.76 -8.53
N LEU A 260 5.03 -0.06 -9.56
CA LEU A 260 4.82 0.32 -10.95
C LEU A 260 3.42 -0.14 -11.35
N LEU A 261 2.55 0.79 -11.72
CA LEU A 261 1.19 0.52 -12.17
C LEU A 261 1.07 0.72 -13.67
N LEU A 262 0.25 -0.10 -14.31
CA LEU A 262 -0.11 0.02 -15.74
C LEU A 262 -1.41 0.80 -15.98
N ASP A 263 -1.94 1.45 -14.93
CA ASP A 263 -3.10 2.32 -15.02
C ASP A 263 -3.16 3.26 -13.81
N GLU A 264 -4.20 4.08 -13.74
CA GLU A 264 -4.53 4.91 -12.58
C GLU A 264 -4.61 4.06 -11.28
N PRO A 265 -4.12 4.56 -10.14
CA PRO A 265 -4.17 3.85 -8.85
C PRO A 265 -5.58 3.35 -8.48
N GLU A 266 -6.62 4.11 -8.79
CA GLU A 266 -8.02 3.80 -8.47
C GLU A 266 -8.50 2.54 -9.17
N VAL A 267 -7.95 2.19 -10.33
CA VAL A 267 -8.25 0.93 -11.03
C VAL A 267 -7.84 -0.28 -10.18
N TYR A 268 -6.82 -0.12 -9.36
CA TYR A 268 -6.33 -1.13 -8.42
C TYR A 268 -6.94 -1.00 -7.02
N GLY A 269 -7.89 -0.07 -6.81
CA GLY A 269 -8.46 0.23 -5.48
C GLY A 269 -7.52 1.04 -4.58
N LEU A 270 -6.47 1.63 -5.13
CA LEU A 270 -5.54 2.48 -4.38
C LEU A 270 -6.02 3.94 -4.37
N PRO A 271 -5.84 4.68 -3.26
CA PRO A 271 -6.13 6.12 -3.23
C PRO A 271 -5.20 6.89 -4.18
N PRO A 272 -5.66 7.87 -4.96
CA PRO A 272 -4.80 8.57 -5.94
C PRO A 272 -3.73 9.46 -5.30
N ASP A 273 -4.06 10.12 -4.18
CA ASP A 273 -3.19 11.05 -3.45
C ASP A 273 -3.32 10.81 -1.95
N PRO A 274 -2.70 9.73 -1.41
CA PRO A 274 -2.76 9.41 0.01
C PRO A 274 -2.03 10.46 0.83
N VAL A 275 -2.67 10.92 1.90
CA VAL A 275 -2.10 11.90 2.83
C VAL A 275 -2.12 11.33 4.24
N VAL A 276 -1.05 11.56 4.99
CA VAL A 276 -1.01 11.22 6.42
C VAL A 276 -2.09 11.99 7.18
N THR A 277 -3.00 11.28 7.86
CA THR A 277 -4.17 11.88 8.51
C THR A 277 -3.81 12.82 9.66
N THR A 278 -2.59 12.72 10.18
CA THR A 278 -2.02 13.57 11.23
C THR A 278 -1.38 14.86 10.72
N ARG A 279 -1.20 15.03 9.39
CA ARG A 279 -0.52 16.18 8.77
C ARG A 279 -1.03 17.52 9.27
N ASP A 280 -2.35 17.67 9.32
CA ASP A 280 -3.01 18.92 9.62
C ASP A 280 -3.25 19.15 11.13
N LEU A 281 -2.90 18.17 12.00
CA LEU A 281 -3.10 18.28 13.45
C LEU A 281 -2.46 19.53 14.07
N PRO A 282 -1.19 19.89 13.79
CA PRO A 282 -0.60 21.10 14.37
C PRO A 282 -1.36 22.37 13.96
N ARG A 283 -1.86 22.43 12.72
CA ARG A 283 -2.66 23.56 12.23
C ARG A 283 -4.04 23.60 12.88
N MET A 284 -4.67 22.44 13.07
CA MET A 284 -5.95 22.30 13.77
C MET A 284 -5.84 22.77 15.22
N TRP A 285 -4.81 22.34 15.95
CA TRP A 285 -4.57 22.75 17.34
C TRP A 285 -4.30 24.25 17.47
N LYS A 286 -3.53 24.85 16.55
CA LYS A 286 -3.34 26.31 16.49
C LYS A 286 -4.67 27.05 16.32
N ARG A 287 -5.53 26.57 15.41
CA ARG A 287 -6.86 27.15 15.18
C ARG A 287 -7.79 26.98 16.38
N ALA A 288 -7.79 25.81 17.01
CA ALA A 288 -8.55 25.53 18.23
C ALA A 288 -8.12 26.45 19.38
N GLY A 289 -6.81 26.64 19.58
CA GLY A 289 -6.27 27.57 20.56
C GLY A 289 -6.69 29.02 20.32
N LEU A 290 -6.62 29.49 19.06
CA LEU A 290 -7.10 30.82 18.68
C LEU A 290 -8.61 30.98 18.94
N ALA A 291 -9.42 29.97 18.62
CA ALA A 291 -10.85 29.99 18.88
C ALA A 291 -11.16 30.02 20.38
N ALA A 292 -10.46 29.23 21.18
CA ALA A 292 -10.59 29.22 22.64
C ALA A 292 -10.23 30.59 23.25
N LEU A 293 -9.15 31.22 22.79
CA LEU A 293 -8.76 32.57 23.21
C LEU A 293 -9.81 33.62 22.83
N ALA A 294 -10.37 33.55 21.62
CA ALA A 294 -11.43 34.44 21.18
C ALA A 294 -12.71 34.29 22.03
N MET A 295 -13.11 33.06 22.33
CA MET A 295 -14.26 32.79 23.22
C MET A 295 -14.01 33.30 24.64
N ALA A 296 -12.81 33.10 25.19
CA ALA A 296 -12.44 33.62 26.50
C ALA A 296 -12.45 35.16 26.54
N ALA A 297 -11.91 35.81 25.51
CA ALA A 297 -11.92 37.27 25.38
C ALA A 297 -13.34 37.82 25.27
N ALA A 298 -14.21 37.18 24.49
CA ALA A 298 -15.62 37.55 24.37
C ALA A 298 -16.36 37.40 25.71
N ALA A 299 -16.11 36.32 26.46
CA ALA A 299 -16.67 36.13 27.79
C ALA A 299 -16.21 37.24 28.74
N VAL A 300 -14.91 37.54 28.81
CA VAL A 300 -14.37 38.63 29.65
C VAL A 300 -14.99 39.98 29.26
N ALA A 301 -15.07 40.28 27.96
CA ALA A 301 -15.67 41.53 27.48
C ALA A 301 -17.15 41.66 27.87
N ALA A 302 -17.92 40.56 27.86
CA ALA A 302 -19.31 40.55 28.29
C ALA A 302 -19.48 40.87 29.79
N PHE A 303 -18.56 40.41 30.64
CA PHE A 303 -18.62 40.70 32.09
C PHE A 303 -18.04 42.07 32.45
N VAL A 304 -17.03 42.56 31.74
CA VAL A 304 -16.46 43.90 31.97
C VAL A 304 -17.38 45.00 31.43
N GLY A 305 -17.97 44.80 30.24
CA GLY A 305 -18.86 45.78 29.61
C GLY A 305 -20.24 45.93 30.25
N GLY A 306 -20.69 44.96 31.07
CA GLY A 306 -21.94 45.03 31.81
C GLY A 306 -21.85 45.78 33.16
N SER A 307 -20.67 46.28 33.52
CA SER A 307 -20.42 46.98 34.79
C SER A 307 -20.39 48.52 34.68
N SER A 308 -20.89 49.06 33.56
CA SER A 308 -21.04 50.51 33.28
C SER A 308 -22.51 50.92 33.23
#